data_AF-A0A9W6C716-F1
#
_entry.id   AF-A0A9W6C716-F1
#
_cell.length_a   1.000
_cell.length_b   1.000
_cell.length_c   1.000
_cell.angle_alpha   90.00
_cell.angle_beta   90.00
_cell.angle_gamma   90.00
#
_symmetry.space_group_name_H-M   'P 1'
#
loop_
_entity.id
_entity.type
_entity.pdbx_description
1 polymer ?
#
loop_
_entity_poly.entity_id
_entity_poly.type
_entity_poly.pdbx_seq_one_letter_code
_entity_poly.pdbx_strand_id
1 'polypeptide(L)'
;MSCSDWISIICAVVSLIATIVIAVLQYRQSSRMNEFEQRQDKRDENRHAESVKTQAVSFISKYYSDRGLIPLCAIAAMHNDLFYYSRDMYREFCCMTLEVQNRILEYCELDLRVKEINELFGKCIKEMEKVFYEYFPNDDSPFYEGGKYVLRSLESYGNKEIPVSRIKYRPSCMDPNSVAGKIFSSGFDGTSPYEFCITDTLRDIQDAESSRKTLKELENIYEVYGASGIEACQFLTTLAQWLAIFGSKNSDSKKDYGDPGGFAGETIDTMEDLFLLSVFEMYTQLVLDETE
;
A
#
# COMPACT_ATOMS: atom_id res chain seq x y z
N MET A 1 10.80 -88.61 -5.43
CA MET A 1 11.24 -87.22 -5.71
C MET A 1 12.59 -87.30 -6.40
N SER A 2 12.72 -86.63 -7.55
CA SER A 2 13.95 -86.67 -8.35
C SER A 2 14.99 -85.72 -7.72
N CYS A 3 16.29 -85.95 -7.97
CA CYS A 3 17.35 -85.04 -7.51
C CYS A 3 17.13 -83.59 -8.00
N SER A 4 16.42 -83.41 -9.11
CA SER A 4 16.05 -82.10 -9.67
C SER A 4 15.04 -81.34 -8.80
N ASP A 5 14.09 -82.02 -8.17
CA ASP A 5 13.06 -81.38 -7.31
C ASP A 5 13.65 -80.87 -5.99
N TRP A 6 14.74 -81.49 -5.54
CA TRP A 6 15.40 -81.09 -4.30
C TRP A 6 16.29 -79.86 -4.51
N ILE A 7 16.95 -79.77 -5.66
CA ILE A 7 17.76 -78.61 -6.06
C ILE A 7 16.87 -77.37 -6.26
N SER A 8 15.69 -77.53 -6.86
CA SER A 8 14.76 -76.42 -7.09
C SER A 8 14.18 -75.87 -5.78
N ILE A 9 13.85 -76.74 -4.81
CA ILE A 9 13.39 -76.33 -3.47
C ILE A 9 14.49 -75.53 -2.74
N ILE A 10 15.73 -76.02 -2.78
CA ILE A 10 16.86 -75.32 -2.14
C ILE A 10 17.09 -73.95 -2.79
N CYS A 11 17.07 -73.88 -4.12
CA CYS A 11 17.24 -72.63 -4.86
C CYS A 11 16.12 -71.61 -4.54
N ALA A 12 14.87 -72.08 -4.41
CA ALA A 12 13.73 -71.25 -4.04
C ALA A 12 13.86 -70.71 -2.60
N VAL A 13 14.31 -71.53 -1.65
CA VAL A 13 14.54 -71.11 -0.26
C VAL A 13 15.65 -70.06 -0.17
N VAL A 14 16.76 -70.26 -0.87
CA VAL A 14 17.87 -69.29 -0.90
C VAL A 14 17.42 -67.97 -1.55
N SER A 15 16.63 -68.03 -2.61
CA SER A 15 16.08 -66.84 -3.29
C SER A 15 15.09 -66.07 -2.40
N LEU A 16 14.29 -66.79 -1.61
CA LEU A 16 13.38 -66.19 -0.63
C LEU A 16 14.15 -65.48 0.50
N ILE A 17 15.20 -66.13 1.02
CA ILE A 17 16.05 -65.53 2.05
C ILE A 17 16.73 -64.26 1.52
N ALA A 18 17.26 -64.31 0.28
CA ALA A 18 17.88 -63.15 -0.35
C ALA A 18 16.90 -61.98 -0.51
N THR A 19 15.66 -62.24 -0.94
CA THR A 19 14.63 -61.20 -1.07
C THR A 19 14.21 -60.63 0.28
N ILE A 20 14.08 -61.43 1.34
CA ILE A 20 13.80 -60.95 2.70
C ILE A 20 14.93 -60.04 3.20
N VAL A 21 16.19 -60.41 2.99
CA VAL A 21 17.35 -59.60 3.41
C VAL A 21 17.39 -58.26 2.66
N ILE A 22 17.14 -58.26 1.35
CA ILE A 22 17.08 -57.03 0.54
C ILE A 22 15.93 -56.13 1.03
N ALA A 23 14.76 -56.69 1.30
CA ALA A 23 13.62 -55.93 1.80
C ALA A 23 13.91 -55.27 3.16
N VAL A 24 14.55 -55.98 4.09
CA VAL A 24 14.95 -55.44 5.41
C VAL A 24 15.98 -54.32 5.26
N LEU A 25 16.96 -54.48 4.37
CA LEU A 25 17.96 -53.44 4.09
C LEU A 25 17.34 -52.20 3.47
N GLN A 26 16.44 -52.37 2.49
CA GLN A 26 15.71 -51.27 1.85
C GLN A 26 14.84 -50.51 2.86
N TYR A 27 14.12 -51.22 3.74
CA TYR A 27 13.31 -50.58 4.79
C TYR A 27 14.16 -49.76 5.75
N ARG A 28 15.29 -50.31 6.20
CA ARG A 28 16.20 -49.62 7.14
C ARG A 28 16.89 -48.42 6.49
N GLN A 29 17.19 -48.51 5.20
CA GLN A 29 17.77 -47.41 4.43
C GLN A 29 16.74 -46.30 4.17
N SER A 30 15.50 -46.67 3.84
CA SER A 30 14.37 -45.73 3.68
C SER A 30 14.06 -45.00 4.98
N SER A 31 14.01 -45.68 6.12
CA SER A 31 13.80 -45.04 7.43
C SER A 31 14.90 -44.03 7.77
N ARG A 32 16.18 -44.36 7.49
CA ARG A 32 17.30 -43.42 7.66
C ARG A 32 17.25 -42.25 6.68
N MET A 33 16.76 -42.48 5.46
CA MET A 33 16.59 -41.44 4.45
C MET A 33 15.53 -40.43 4.91
N ASN A 34 14.37 -40.90 5.35
CA ASN A 34 13.28 -40.04 5.84
C ASN A 34 13.73 -39.17 7.03
N GLU A 35 14.48 -39.73 7.99
CA GLU A 35 15.03 -38.96 9.12
C GLU A 35 16.08 -37.93 8.68
N PHE A 36 16.80 -38.16 7.58
CA PHE A 36 17.75 -37.21 7.03
C PHE A 36 17.03 -36.09 6.26
N GLU A 37 16.05 -36.44 5.44
CA GLU A 37 15.16 -35.50 4.73
C GLU A 37 14.49 -34.53 5.71
N GLN A 38 13.83 -35.04 6.76
CA GLN A 38 13.21 -34.19 7.79
C GLN A 38 14.18 -33.23 8.48
N ARG A 39 15.43 -33.67 8.72
CA ARG A 39 16.48 -32.81 9.30
C ARG A 39 17.01 -31.79 8.32
N GLN A 40 16.97 -32.07 7.02
CA GLN A 40 17.34 -31.13 5.98
C GLN A 40 16.23 -30.10 5.80
N ASP A 41 14.98 -30.52 5.65
CA ASP A 41 13.81 -29.65 5.53
C ASP A 41 13.74 -28.67 6.70
N LYS A 42 13.87 -29.17 7.94
CA LYS A 42 13.88 -28.30 9.13
C LYS A 42 15.03 -27.29 9.14
N ARG A 43 16.20 -27.67 8.64
CA ARG A 43 17.35 -26.73 8.54
C ARG A 43 17.11 -25.70 7.46
N ASP A 44 16.49 -26.08 6.36
CA ASP A 44 16.18 -25.19 5.24
C ASP A 44 15.10 -24.20 5.65
N GLU A 45 14.05 -24.65 6.34
CA GLU A 45 13.03 -23.80 6.97
C GLU A 45 13.64 -22.81 7.97
N ASN A 46 14.52 -23.27 8.86
CA ASN A 46 15.18 -22.39 9.83
C ASN A 46 16.05 -21.33 9.15
N ARG A 47 16.83 -21.73 8.13
CA ARG A 47 17.67 -20.79 7.36
C ARG A 47 16.82 -19.79 6.59
N HIS A 48 15.69 -20.22 6.05
CA HIS A 48 14.74 -19.36 5.36
C HIS A 48 14.14 -18.33 6.31
N ALA A 49 13.64 -18.76 7.48
CA ALA A 49 13.09 -17.86 8.49
C ALA A 49 14.13 -16.85 9.02
N GLU A 50 15.37 -17.28 9.23
CA GLU A 50 16.48 -16.40 9.63
C GLU A 50 16.83 -15.40 8.53
N SER A 51 16.83 -15.83 7.27
CA SER A 51 17.04 -14.96 6.10
C SER A 51 15.94 -13.89 6.00
N VAL A 52 14.67 -14.27 6.12
CA VAL A 52 13.52 -13.35 6.09
C VAL A 52 13.62 -12.31 7.19
N LYS A 53 13.90 -12.75 8.43
CA LYS A 53 14.12 -11.85 9.57
C LYS A 53 15.28 -10.87 9.31
N THR A 54 16.40 -11.39 8.81
CA THR A 54 17.60 -10.57 8.57
C THR A 54 17.35 -9.51 7.51
N GLN A 55 16.68 -9.87 6.41
CA GLN A 55 16.31 -8.94 5.35
C GLN A 55 15.37 -7.84 5.87
N ALA A 56 14.32 -8.22 6.62
CA ALA A 56 13.37 -7.27 7.20
C ALA A 56 14.04 -6.28 8.16
N VAL A 57 14.87 -6.78 9.09
CA VAL A 57 15.62 -5.92 10.04
C VAL A 57 16.61 -5.02 9.30
N SER A 58 17.30 -5.54 8.27
CA SER A 58 18.24 -4.76 7.47
C SER A 58 17.54 -3.61 6.75
N PHE A 59 16.34 -3.85 6.19
CA PHE A 59 15.56 -2.82 5.52
C PHE A 59 15.12 -1.72 6.49
N ILE A 60 14.50 -2.10 7.60
CA ILE A 60 14.01 -1.15 8.62
C ILE A 60 15.16 -0.33 9.19
N SER A 61 16.31 -0.96 9.46
CA SER A 61 17.50 -0.28 9.97
C SER A 61 18.04 0.73 8.95
N LYS A 62 18.09 0.37 7.66
CA LYS A 62 18.56 1.24 6.59
C LYS A 62 17.67 2.48 6.43
N TYR A 63 16.35 2.32 6.50
CA TYR A 63 15.37 3.39 6.29
C TYR A 63 14.72 3.86 7.58
N TYR A 64 15.43 3.79 8.71
CA TYR A 64 14.86 4.11 10.01
C TYR A 64 14.34 5.56 10.11
N SER A 65 15.01 6.51 9.46
CA SER A 65 14.59 7.93 9.36
C SER A 65 13.29 8.11 8.59
N ASP A 66 13.04 7.26 7.60
CA ASP A 66 11.91 7.34 6.67
C ASP A 66 10.87 6.25 6.95
N ARG A 67 10.92 5.63 8.14
CA ARG A 67 10.07 4.48 8.49
C ARG A 67 8.58 4.78 8.42
N GLY A 68 8.17 6.05 8.56
CA GLY A 68 6.79 6.47 8.38
C GLY A 68 6.28 6.29 6.93
N LEU A 69 7.17 6.13 5.95
CA LEU A 69 6.82 5.86 4.54
C LEU A 69 6.70 4.36 4.22
N ILE A 70 6.90 3.47 5.19
CA ILE A 70 6.73 2.02 4.99
C ILE A 70 5.34 1.64 4.47
N PRO A 71 4.23 2.25 4.91
CA PRO A 71 2.92 1.99 4.31
C PRO A 71 2.88 2.31 2.81
N LEU A 72 3.56 3.38 2.37
CA LEU A 72 3.65 3.72 0.94
C LEU A 72 4.47 2.71 0.14
N CYS A 73 5.45 2.05 0.77
CA CYS A 73 6.17 0.92 0.15
C CYS A 73 5.21 -0.25 -0.13
N ALA A 74 4.29 -0.53 0.79
CA ALA A 74 3.28 -1.56 0.60
C ALA A 74 2.32 -1.20 -0.54
N ILE A 75 1.88 0.07 -0.61
CA ILE A 75 1.05 0.54 -1.73
C ILE A 75 1.79 0.45 -3.06
N ALA A 76 3.07 0.82 -3.10
CA ALA A 76 3.90 0.69 -4.30
C ALA A 76 3.96 -0.77 -4.79
N ALA A 77 4.25 -1.71 -3.88
CA ALA A 77 4.25 -3.14 -4.20
C ALA A 77 2.88 -3.67 -4.66
N MET A 78 1.78 -3.24 -4.04
CA MET A 78 0.43 -3.66 -4.44
C MET A 78 -0.07 -2.99 -5.73
N HIS A 79 0.44 -1.80 -6.06
CA HIS A 79 0.08 -1.09 -7.28
C HIS A 79 0.79 -1.69 -8.50
N ASN A 80 2.13 -1.73 -8.45
CA ASN A 80 2.97 -2.28 -9.52
C ASN A 80 4.41 -2.48 -9.02
N ASP A 81 4.73 -3.67 -8.54
CA ASP A 81 6.07 -4.04 -8.07
C ASP A 81 7.16 -4.01 -9.15
N LEU A 82 6.77 -4.03 -10.44
CA LEU A 82 7.68 -3.91 -11.58
C LEU A 82 7.93 -2.46 -12.02
N PHE A 83 7.22 -1.49 -11.44
CA PHE A 83 7.42 -0.08 -11.75
C PHE A 83 8.74 0.44 -11.18
N TYR A 84 9.42 1.30 -11.94
CA TYR A 84 10.66 1.92 -11.48
C TYR A 84 10.37 3.15 -10.63
N TYR A 85 10.13 2.92 -9.33
CA TYR A 85 9.94 4.01 -8.37
C TYR A 85 11.22 4.83 -8.18
N SER A 86 11.05 6.14 -8.10
CA SER A 86 12.11 7.12 -7.98
C SER A 86 12.81 7.05 -6.62
N ARG A 87 12.05 6.85 -5.53
CA ARG A 87 12.62 6.70 -4.18
C ARG A 87 13.20 5.29 -3.99
N ASP A 88 14.45 5.23 -3.54
CA ASP A 88 15.18 3.97 -3.35
C ASP A 88 14.46 3.00 -2.41
N MET A 89 13.85 3.53 -1.35
CA MET A 89 13.09 2.77 -0.36
C MET A 89 11.95 1.97 -0.99
N TYR A 90 11.16 2.59 -1.87
CA TYR A 90 10.04 1.93 -2.56
C TYR A 90 10.55 0.83 -3.49
N ARG A 91 11.54 1.15 -4.32
CA ARG A 91 12.10 0.21 -5.28
C ARG A 91 12.74 -1.01 -4.60
N GLU A 92 13.48 -0.79 -3.52
CA GLU A 92 14.08 -1.89 -2.76
C GLU A 92 13.04 -2.77 -2.08
N PHE A 93 11.96 -2.19 -1.55
CA PHE A 93 10.86 -2.95 -0.97
C PHE A 93 10.12 -3.79 -2.02
N CYS A 94 9.83 -3.22 -3.20
CA CYS A 94 9.21 -3.93 -4.32
C CYS A 94 10.03 -5.14 -4.79
N CYS A 95 11.37 -5.08 -4.66
CA CYS A 95 12.24 -6.21 -5.04
C CYS A 95 12.28 -7.36 -4.01
N MET A 96 11.63 -7.22 -2.86
CA MET A 96 11.61 -8.25 -1.81
C MET A 96 10.51 -9.28 -2.05
N THR A 97 10.66 -10.45 -1.44
CA THR A 97 9.57 -11.44 -1.46
C THR A 97 8.39 -10.95 -0.62
N LEU A 98 7.18 -11.40 -0.98
CA LEU A 98 5.95 -11.09 -0.24
C LEU A 98 6.05 -11.39 1.26
N GLU A 99 6.79 -12.45 1.62
CA GLU A 99 7.05 -12.82 3.01
C GLU A 99 7.91 -11.79 3.75
N VAL A 100 8.96 -11.27 3.10
CA VAL A 100 9.82 -10.23 3.69
C VAL A 100 9.07 -8.90 3.79
N GLN A 101 8.32 -8.52 2.76
CA GLN A 101 7.50 -7.31 2.76
C GLN A 101 6.50 -7.32 3.92
N ASN A 102 5.74 -8.40 4.09
CA ASN A 102 4.79 -8.54 5.20
C ASN A 102 5.47 -8.67 6.56
N ARG A 103 6.68 -9.23 6.63
CA ARG A 103 7.47 -9.25 7.87
C ARG A 103 7.91 -7.85 8.29
N ILE A 104 8.26 -6.98 7.34
CA ILE A 104 8.59 -5.58 7.62
C ILE A 104 7.39 -4.87 8.23
N LEU A 105 6.21 -5.01 7.62
CA LEU A 105 4.96 -4.42 8.13
C LEU A 105 4.63 -4.92 9.54
N GLU A 106 4.83 -6.22 9.81
CA GLU A 106 4.65 -6.81 11.15
C GLU A 106 5.59 -6.18 12.19
N TYR A 107 6.87 -5.98 11.85
CA TYR A 107 7.84 -5.34 12.75
C TYR A 107 7.59 -3.85 12.96
N CYS A 108 6.86 -3.21 12.06
CA CYS A 108 6.37 -1.85 12.21
C CYS A 108 5.04 -1.77 12.96
N GLU A 109 4.51 -2.90 13.44
CA GLU A 109 3.23 -3.00 14.15
C GLU A 109 2.03 -2.49 13.33
N LEU A 110 2.12 -2.61 12.01
CA LEU A 110 1.07 -2.21 11.08
C LEU A 110 0.12 -3.38 10.80
N ASP A 111 -1.18 -3.10 10.80
CA ASP A 111 -2.23 -4.03 10.37
C ASP A 111 -2.33 -4.14 8.83
N LEU A 112 -1.62 -3.26 8.11
CA LEU A 112 -1.52 -3.31 6.66
C LEU A 112 -0.75 -4.55 6.21
N ARG A 113 -1.22 -5.19 5.13
CA ARG A 113 -0.56 -6.35 4.51
C ARG A 113 -0.46 -6.16 3.00
N VAL A 114 0.69 -6.50 2.43
CA VAL A 114 0.84 -6.62 0.98
C VAL A 114 0.13 -7.88 0.53
N LYS A 115 -0.75 -7.73 -0.45
CA LYS A 115 -1.42 -8.82 -1.15
C LYS A 115 -1.50 -8.52 -2.64
N GLU A 116 -1.61 -9.56 -3.45
CA GLU A 116 -1.82 -9.41 -4.90
C GLU A 116 -3.24 -8.92 -5.15
N ILE A 117 -3.38 -7.66 -5.57
CA ILE A 117 -4.66 -7.04 -5.88
C ILE A 117 -4.66 -6.67 -7.36
N ASN A 118 -5.44 -7.41 -8.15
CA ASN A 118 -5.66 -7.04 -9.54
C ASN A 118 -6.29 -5.64 -9.62
N GLU A 119 -5.63 -4.76 -10.36
CA GLU A 119 -6.06 -3.39 -10.65
C GLU A 119 -6.39 -2.57 -9.39
N LEU A 120 -5.52 -2.60 -8.37
CA LEU A 120 -5.69 -1.84 -7.11
C LEU A 120 -6.13 -0.39 -7.38
N PHE A 121 -5.40 0.32 -8.25
CA PHE A 121 -5.69 1.72 -8.55
C PHE A 121 -7.08 1.91 -9.19
N GLY A 122 -7.45 1.04 -10.14
CA GLY A 122 -8.78 1.10 -10.77
C GLY A 122 -9.92 0.87 -9.76
N LYS A 123 -9.74 -0.04 -8.80
CA LYS A 123 -10.70 -0.25 -7.70
C LYS A 123 -10.80 0.98 -6.80
N CYS A 124 -9.66 1.57 -6.43
CA CYS A 124 -9.60 2.79 -5.61
C CYS A 124 -10.35 3.95 -6.29
N ILE A 125 -10.07 4.21 -7.56
CA ILE A 125 -10.75 5.27 -8.32
C ILE A 125 -12.26 5.01 -8.38
N LYS A 126 -12.69 3.78 -8.62
CA LYS A 126 -14.12 3.44 -8.71
C LYS A 126 -14.87 3.69 -7.40
N GLU A 127 -14.31 3.34 -6.25
CA GLU A 127 -14.94 3.60 -4.95
C GLU A 127 -14.89 5.09 -4.61
N MET A 128 -13.76 5.76 -4.86
CA MET A 128 -13.61 7.20 -4.67
C MET A 128 -14.57 8.02 -5.55
N GLU A 129 -14.85 7.61 -6.79
CA GLU A 129 -15.83 8.27 -7.64
C GLU A 129 -17.25 8.24 -7.04
N LYS A 130 -17.62 7.18 -6.30
CA LYS A 130 -18.92 7.16 -5.60
C LYS A 130 -18.95 8.24 -4.52
N VAL A 131 -17.87 8.36 -3.75
CA VAL A 131 -17.73 9.43 -2.74
C VAL A 131 -17.77 10.79 -3.40
N PHE A 132 -17.09 10.99 -4.53
CA PHE A 132 -17.14 12.25 -5.28
C PHE A 132 -18.57 12.70 -5.54
N TYR A 133 -19.46 11.80 -6.02
CA TYR A 133 -20.86 12.15 -6.27
C TYR A 133 -21.69 12.39 -5.00
N GLU A 134 -21.27 11.89 -3.83
CA GLU A 134 -21.89 12.25 -2.56
C GLU A 134 -21.62 13.72 -2.19
N TYR A 135 -20.40 14.22 -2.46
CA TYR A 135 -20.00 15.60 -2.18
C TYR A 135 -20.40 16.58 -3.30
N PHE A 136 -20.27 16.17 -4.56
CA PHE A 136 -20.48 16.99 -5.76
C PHE A 136 -21.51 16.36 -6.72
N PRO A 137 -22.78 16.19 -6.32
CA PRO A 137 -23.77 15.43 -7.09
C PRO A 137 -24.22 16.09 -8.41
N ASN A 138 -23.91 17.37 -8.60
CA ASN A 138 -24.29 18.12 -9.81
C ASN A 138 -23.10 18.37 -10.75
N ASP A 139 -21.88 17.98 -10.35
CA ASP A 139 -20.67 18.17 -11.14
C ASP A 139 -20.30 16.87 -11.86
N ASP A 140 -19.65 17.00 -13.01
CA ASP A 140 -19.06 15.85 -13.70
C ASP A 140 -17.79 15.41 -12.97
N SER A 141 -17.57 14.10 -12.85
CA SER A 141 -16.36 13.55 -12.25
C SER A 141 -15.11 14.03 -13.00
N PRO A 142 -14.15 14.68 -12.31
CA PRO A 142 -12.88 15.03 -12.92
C PRO A 142 -11.96 13.81 -13.08
N PHE A 143 -12.37 12.64 -12.57
CA PHE A 143 -11.63 11.38 -12.59
C PHE A 143 -11.98 10.49 -13.80
N TYR A 144 -12.38 11.11 -14.91
CA TYR A 144 -12.66 10.42 -16.16
C TYR A 144 -11.45 9.62 -16.69
N GLU A 145 -11.72 8.66 -17.58
CA GLU A 145 -10.71 7.72 -18.10
C GLU A 145 -9.95 6.99 -16.97
N GLY A 146 -10.66 6.65 -15.88
CA GLY A 146 -10.09 5.88 -14.76
C GLY A 146 -9.08 6.66 -13.93
N GLY A 147 -9.27 7.97 -13.76
CA GLY A 147 -8.39 8.80 -12.95
C GLY A 147 -7.04 9.10 -13.62
N LYS A 148 -7.00 9.27 -14.94
CA LYS A 148 -5.74 9.41 -15.70
C LYS A 148 -4.78 10.48 -15.19
N TYR A 149 -5.28 11.59 -14.66
CA TYR A 149 -4.43 12.66 -14.13
C TYR A 149 -3.82 12.29 -12.79
N VAL A 150 -4.55 11.52 -11.98
CA VAL A 150 -4.02 10.95 -10.75
C VAL A 150 -2.91 9.94 -11.10
N LEU A 151 -3.12 9.07 -12.09
CA LEU A 151 -2.09 8.13 -12.53
C LEU A 151 -0.86 8.82 -13.15
N ARG A 152 -1.07 9.91 -13.91
CA ARG A 152 0.02 10.73 -14.47
C ARG A 152 0.92 11.37 -13.41
N SER A 153 0.42 11.61 -12.19
CA SER A 153 1.26 12.04 -11.07
C SER A 153 2.41 11.06 -10.84
N LEU A 154 2.18 9.75 -10.99
CA LEU A 154 3.23 8.74 -10.94
C LEU A 154 3.96 8.63 -12.29
N GLU A 155 3.24 8.29 -13.36
CA GLU A 155 3.86 7.85 -14.62
C GLU A 155 4.65 8.94 -15.36
N SER A 156 4.17 10.19 -15.28
CA SER A 156 4.75 11.32 -16.02
C SER A 156 5.57 12.25 -15.13
N TYR A 157 5.18 12.38 -13.86
CA TYR A 157 5.74 13.38 -12.96
C TYR A 157 6.32 12.80 -11.67
N GLY A 158 6.38 11.47 -11.49
CA GLY A 158 6.72 10.85 -10.20
C GLY A 158 8.02 11.37 -9.57
N ASN A 159 9.05 11.59 -10.38
CA ASN A 159 10.35 12.11 -9.92
C ASN A 159 10.42 13.65 -9.76
N LYS A 160 9.31 14.35 -9.93
CA LYS A 160 9.22 15.81 -9.77
C LYS A 160 8.76 16.14 -8.37
N GLU A 161 9.32 17.22 -7.83
CA GLU A 161 8.81 17.84 -6.61
C GLU A 161 7.36 18.29 -6.80
N ILE A 162 6.59 18.28 -5.72
CA ILE A 162 5.23 18.82 -5.70
C ILE A 162 5.32 20.33 -6.01
N PRO A 163 4.69 20.81 -7.09
CA PRO A 163 5.01 22.13 -7.64
C PRO A 163 4.48 23.29 -6.79
N VAL A 164 3.37 23.10 -6.05
CA VAL A 164 2.74 24.17 -5.27
C VAL A 164 2.50 23.72 -3.83
N SER A 165 3.18 24.33 -2.87
CA SER A 165 3.00 24.04 -1.44
C SER A 165 1.98 24.97 -0.74
N ARG A 166 1.78 26.17 -1.26
CA ARG A 166 0.89 27.19 -0.68
C ARG A 166 0.06 27.88 -1.75
N ILE A 167 -1.20 28.19 -1.43
CA ILE A 167 -2.15 28.85 -2.32
C ILE A 167 -2.70 30.12 -1.68
N LYS A 168 -3.18 31.05 -2.52
CA LYS A 168 -3.88 32.26 -2.06
C LYS A 168 -5.32 31.92 -1.66
N TYR A 169 -5.48 31.38 -0.46
CA TYR A 169 -6.77 31.00 0.08
C TYR A 169 -6.88 31.39 1.54
N ARG A 170 -8.00 31.98 1.95
CA ARG A 170 -8.29 32.32 3.34
C ARG A 170 -9.24 31.26 3.93
N PRO A 171 -8.80 30.51 4.95
CA PRO A 171 -9.60 29.45 5.54
C PRO A 171 -10.87 29.96 6.23
N SER A 172 -11.91 29.13 6.29
CA SER A 172 -13.18 29.47 6.94
C SER A 172 -13.03 29.74 8.44
N CYS A 173 -12.09 29.05 9.10
CA CYS A 173 -11.73 29.28 10.51
C CYS A 173 -11.12 30.67 10.78
N MET A 174 -10.71 31.41 9.73
CA MET A 174 -10.16 32.76 9.80
C MET A 174 -11.19 33.84 9.45
N ASP A 175 -12.50 33.56 9.64
CA ASP A 175 -13.56 34.55 9.43
C ASP A 175 -13.31 35.82 10.27
N PRO A 176 -13.07 36.99 9.63
CA PRO A 176 -12.79 38.24 10.35
C PRO A 176 -13.99 38.73 11.18
N ASN A 177 -15.19 38.18 10.99
CA ASN A 177 -16.37 38.53 11.75
C ASN A 177 -16.49 37.75 13.07
N SER A 178 -15.77 36.63 13.23
CA SER A 178 -15.76 35.84 14.45
C SER A 178 -14.61 36.23 15.39
N VAL A 179 -14.80 36.09 16.72
CA VAL A 179 -13.75 36.39 17.71
C VAL A 179 -12.55 35.46 17.52
N ALA A 180 -12.81 34.17 17.28
CA ALA A 180 -11.77 33.18 16.99
C ALA A 180 -11.04 33.51 15.68
N GLY A 181 -11.75 33.83 14.60
CA GLY A 181 -11.15 34.14 13.31
C GLY A 181 -10.32 35.42 13.30
N LYS A 182 -10.63 36.42 14.15
CA LYS A 182 -9.76 37.59 14.37
C LYS A 182 -8.42 37.21 15.01
N ILE A 183 -8.41 36.24 15.93
CA ILE A 183 -7.19 35.72 16.55
C ILE A 183 -6.37 34.96 15.50
N PHE A 184 -7.00 34.07 14.73
CA PHE A 184 -6.33 33.28 13.70
C PHE A 184 -5.87 34.10 12.48
N SER A 185 -6.50 35.25 12.21
CA SER A 185 -6.10 36.15 11.12
C SER A 185 -4.89 37.02 11.45
N SER A 186 -4.46 37.08 12.71
CA SER A 186 -3.34 37.93 13.13
C SER A 186 -2.02 37.41 12.54
N GLY A 187 -1.40 38.17 11.65
CA GLY A 187 -0.14 37.77 11.00
C GLY A 187 -0.32 36.81 9.82
N PHE A 188 -1.55 36.63 9.32
CA PHE A 188 -1.82 35.84 8.12
C PHE A 188 -1.22 36.51 6.87
N ASP A 189 -0.38 35.78 6.14
CA ASP A 189 0.36 36.27 4.97
C ASP A 189 -0.47 36.30 3.67
N GLY A 190 -1.76 35.90 3.74
CA GLY A 190 -2.64 35.80 2.59
C GLY A 190 -2.59 34.44 1.88
N THR A 191 -1.78 33.51 2.36
CA THR A 191 -1.61 32.17 1.80
C THR A 191 -1.81 31.07 2.83
N SER A 192 -2.28 29.91 2.37
CA SER A 192 -2.51 28.73 3.20
C SER A 192 -1.83 27.50 2.58
N PRO A 193 -1.57 26.44 3.36
CA PRO A 193 -1.14 25.16 2.80
C PRO A 193 -2.08 24.70 1.68
N TYR A 194 -1.52 24.01 0.69
CA TYR A 194 -2.21 23.69 -0.56
C TYR A 194 -3.55 22.99 -0.34
N GLU A 195 -3.63 22.08 0.63
CA GLU A 195 -4.80 21.26 0.94
C GLU A 195 -5.94 21.99 1.67
N PHE A 196 -5.69 23.17 2.25
CA PHE A 196 -6.66 23.83 3.13
C PHE A 196 -7.97 24.18 2.42
N CYS A 197 -7.92 24.62 1.16
CA CYS A 197 -9.13 24.96 0.43
C CYS A 197 -10.02 23.74 0.14
N ILE A 198 -9.40 22.60 -0.22
CA ILE A 198 -10.12 21.33 -0.40
C ILE A 198 -10.76 20.89 0.92
N THR A 199 -9.98 20.81 2.00
CA THR A 199 -10.47 20.33 3.31
C THR A 199 -11.59 21.19 3.88
N ASP A 200 -11.49 22.53 3.79
CA ASP A 200 -12.55 23.44 4.20
C ASP A 200 -13.80 23.24 3.35
N THR A 201 -13.65 23.07 2.05
CA THR A 201 -14.79 22.87 1.15
C THR A 201 -15.51 21.55 1.43
N LEU A 202 -14.77 20.45 1.65
CA LEU A 202 -15.38 19.16 1.99
C LEU A 202 -16.08 19.22 3.35
N ARG A 203 -15.48 19.89 4.34
CA ARG A 203 -16.10 20.11 5.66
C ARG A 203 -17.38 20.95 5.56
N ASP A 204 -17.34 22.05 4.82
CA ASP A 204 -18.51 22.90 4.58
C ASP A 204 -19.64 22.10 3.93
N ILE A 205 -19.34 21.19 2.99
CA ILE A 205 -20.33 20.33 2.33
C ILE A 205 -20.96 19.32 3.32
N GLN A 206 -20.18 18.77 4.26
CA GLN A 206 -20.70 17.88 5.31
C GLN A 206 -21.60 18.63 6.30
N ASP A 207 -21.21 19.85 6.70
CA ASP A 207 -21.86 20.62 7.75
C ASP A 207 -23.11 21.39 7.28
N ALA A 208 -23.25 21.69 5.98
CA ALA A 208 -24.24 22.66 5.48
C ALA A 208 -25.50 22.06 4.79
N GLU A 209 -26.63 22.69 5.12
CA GLU A 209 -27.96 22.56 4.48
C GLU A 209 -28.17 23.57 3.32
N SER A 210 -27.18 24.43 2.98
CA SER A 210 -27.33 25.41 1.89
C SER A 210 -26.01 25.92 1.26
N SER A 211 -26.04 26.04 -0.07
CA SER A 211 -24.98 26.34 -1.06
C SER A 211 -23.77 25.40 -1.07
N ARG A 212 -23.93 24.25 -1.74
CA ARG A 212 -22.81 23.40 -2.14
C ARG A 212 -21.87 24.20 -3.04
N LYS A 213 -20.65 24.46 -2.57
CA LYS A 213 -19.55 24.91 -3.43
C LYS A 213 -19.39 23.88 -4.55
N THR A 214 -19.22 24.36 -5.78
CA THR A 214 -19.07 23.49 -6.95
C THR A 214 -17.61 23.11 -7.14
N LEU A 215 -17.35 21.98 -7.80
CA LEU A 215 -15.99 21.63 -8.22
C LEU A 215 -15.32 22.77 -9.02
N LYS A 216 -16.10 23.46 -9.86
CA LYS A 216 -15.62 24.59 -10.67
C LYS A 216 -15.08 25.75 -9.84
N GLU A 217 -15.64 25.99 -8.65
CA GLU A 217 -15.12 27.01 -7.73
C GLU A 217 -13.74 26.61 -7.19
N LEU A 218 -13.54 25.34 -6.84
CA LEU A 218 -12.23 24.82 -6.47
C LEU A 218 -11.24 24.97 -7.63
N GLU A 219 -11.59 24.50 -8.83
CA GLU A 219 -10.71 24.61 -10.00
C GLU A 219 -10.26 26.04 -10.29
N ASN A 220 -11.13 27.03 -10.06
CA ASN A 220 -10.78 28.45 -10.20
C ASN A 220 -9.80 28.92 -9.13
N ILE A 221 -9.95 28.50 -7.87
CA ILE A 221 -9.05 28.88 -6.77
C ILE A 221 -7.65 28.32 -6.98
N TYR A 222 -7.56 27.09 -7.46
CA TYR A 222 -6.29 26.43 -7.75
C TYR A 222 -5.72 26.82 -9.12
N GLU A 223 -6.43 27.66 -9.90
CA GLU A 223 -6.04 28.08 -11.26
C GLU A 223 -5.82 26.87 -12.22
N VAL A 224 -6.58 25.79 -12.03
CA VAL A 224 -6.44 24.52 -12.77
C VAL A 224 -7.33 24.47 -14.01
N TYR A 225 -8.26 25.41 -14.17
CA TYR A 225 -9.16 25.44 -15.32
C TYR A 225 -8.38 25.53 -16.65
N GLY A 226 -8.39 24.45 -17.42
CA GLY A 226 -7.65 24.33 -18.69
C GLY A 226 -6.17 23.94 -18.55
N ALA A 227 -5.68 23.69 -17.33
CA ALA A 227 -4.34 23.17 -17.10
C ALA A 227 -4.29 21.67 -17.46
N SER A 228 -3.26 21.25 -18.18
CA SER A 228 -3.01 19.83 -18.54
C SER A 228 -1.65 19.33 -18.06
N GLY A 229 -1.06 20.04 -17.09
CA GLY A 229 0.29 19.84 -16.58
C GLY A 229 0.34 19.19 -15.20
N ILE A 230 1.49 19.34 -14.55
CA ILE A 230 1.79 18.81 -13.22
C ILE A 230 0.86 19.39 -12.15
N GLU A 231 0.43 20.65 -12.27
CA GLU A 231 -0.49 21.29 -11.32
C GLU A 231 -1.89 20.69 -11.35
N ALA A 232 -2.38 20.31 -12.54
CA ALA A 232 -3.66 19.60 -12.67
C ALA A 232 -3.59 18.19 -12.06
N CYS A 233 -2.45 17.51 -12.24
CA CYS A 233 -2.19 16.22 -11.62
C CYS A 233 -2.12 16.36 -10.10
N GLN A 234 -1.42 17.37 -9.58
CA GLN A 234 -1.36 17.67 -8.15
C GLN A 234 -2.76 17.91 -7.57
N PHE A 235 -3.53 18.83 -8.17
CA PHE A 235 -4.88 19.14 -7.72
C PHE A 235 -5.77 17.90 -7.64
N LEU A 236 -5.81 17.10 -8.71
CA LEU A 236 -6.68 15.93 -8.76
C LEU A 236 -6.21 14.81 -7.82
N THR A 237 -4.90 14.60 -7.67
CA THR A 237 -4.37 13.62 -6.70
C THR A 237 -4.66 14.05 -5.26
N THR A 238 -4.44 15.32 -4.92
CA THR A 238 -4.78 15.86 -3.60
C THR A 238 -6.29 15.81 -3.34
N LEU A 239 -7.13 16.15 -4.33
CA LEU A 239 -8.58 16.04 -4.20
C LEU A 239 -9.02 14.60 -3.95
N ALA A 240 -8.47 13.63 -4.69
CA ALA A 240 -8.77 12.21 -4.49
C ALA A 240 -8.38 11.72 -3.07
N GLN A 241 -7.21 12.15 -2.57
CA GLN A 241 -6.76 11.83 -1.22
C GLN A 241 -7.77 12.31 -0.17
N TRP A 242 -8.13 13.60 -0.22
CA TRP A 242 -9.02 14.17 0.78
C TRP A 242 -10.46 13.70 0.65
N LEU A 243 -10.94 13.41 -0.56
CA LEU A 243 -12.22 12.74 -0.75
C LEU A 243 -12.24 11.38 -0.08
N ALA A 244 -11.18 10.59 -0.19
CA ALA A 244 -11.10 9.30 0.49
C ALA A 244 -11.16 9.43 2.02
N ILE A 245 -10.39 10.37 2.58
CA ILE A 245 -10.38 10.65 4.02
C ILE A 245 -11.78 11.07 4.51
N PHE A 246 -12.41 12.03 3.83
CA PHE A 246 -13.73 12.55 4.22
C PHE A 246 -14.89 11.59 3.90
N GLY A 247 -14.72 10.72 2.91
CA GLY A 247 -15.68 9.68 2.55
C GLY A 247 -15.60 8.44 3.43
N SER A 248 -14.57 8.34 4.27
CA SER A 248 -14.38 7.20 5.17
C SER A 248 -15.59 7.04 6.09
N LYS A 249 -16.16 5.84 6.09
CA LYS A 249 -17.23 5.44 7.01
C LYS A 249 -16.69 4.69 8.23
N ASN A 250 -15.36 4.48 8.28
CA ASN A 250 -14.67 3.64 9.26
C ASN A 250 -14.09 4.47 10.43
N SER A 251 -14.92 5.32 11.05
CA SER A 251 -14.48 6.15 12.20
C SER A 251 -14.09 5.36 13.46
N ASP A 252 -14.46 4.07 13.51
CA ASP A 252 -14.33 3.22 14.70
C ASP A 252 -13.31 2.08 14.53
N SER A 253 -12.53 2.07 13.45
CA SER A 253 -11.51 1.04 13.22
C SER A 253 -10.44 1.10 14.30
N LYS A 254 -10.12 -0.06 14.90
CA LYS A 254 -8.97 -0.19 15.81
C LYS A 254 -7.67 -0.52 15.09
N LYS A 255 -7.72 -0.68 13.76
CA LYS A 255 -6.57 -1.09 12.96
C LYS A 255 -5.65 0.11 12.72
N ASP A 256 -4.35 -0.12 12.86
CA ASP A 256 -3.31 0.87 12.57
C ASP A 256 -2.64 0.55 11.22
N TYR A 257 -2.92 1.36 10.21
CA TYR A 257 -2.31 1.25 8.89
C TYR A 257 -1.12 2.20 8.70
N GLY A 258 -0.81 3.02 9.71
CA GLY A 258 0.20 4.06 9.68
C GLY A 258 -0.33 5.42 9.22
N ASP A 259 0.48 6.46 9.45
CA ASP A 259 0.22 7.85 9.06
C ASP A 259 1.41 8.38 8.23
N PRO A 260 1.46 8.08 6.92
CA PRO A 260 2.64 8.37 6.12
C PRO A 260 2.88 9.88 5.97
N GLY A 261 4.05 10.36 6.39
CA GLY A 261 4.37 11.79 6.40
C GLY A 261 4.17 12.46 7.75
N GLY A 262 3.59 11.77 8.75
CA GLY A 262 3.15 12.37 10.01
C GLY A 262 4.05 12.13 11.23
N PHE A 263 5.02 11.19 11.20
CA PHE A 263 5.51 10.59 12.45
C PHE A 263 7.01 10.72 12.75
N ALA A 264 7.90 10.52 11.79
CA ALA A 264 9.35 10.43 12.04
C ALA A 264 10.21 11.49 11.33
N GLY A 265 9.59 12.58 10.85
CA GLY A 265 10.26 13.66 10.14
C GLY A 265 10.49 13.36 8.65
N GLU A 266 9.94 12.25 8.16
CA GLU A 266 9.78 11.99 6.74
C GLU A 266 8.94 13.07 6.06
N THR A 267 9.18 13.24 4.77
CA THR A 267 8.56 14.28 3.95
C THR A 267 7.90 13.68 2.71
N ILE A 268 6.74 14.23 2.36
CA ILE A 268 6.00 13.94 1.13
C ILE A 268 6.36 15.06 0.15
N ASP A 269 7.39 14.83 -0.66
CA ASP A 269 8.02 15.90 -1.43
C ASP A 269 7.81 15.76 -2.94
N THR A 270 7.55 14.53 -3.41
CA THR A 270 7.44 14.22 -4.84
C THR A 270 6.02 13.89 -5.26
N MET A 271 5.73 14.00 -6.55
CA MET A 271 4.46 13.56 -7.12
C MET A 271 4.26 12.03 -6.99
N GLU A 272 5.35 11.25 -6.92
CA GLU A 272 5.32 9.83 -6.58
C GLU A 272 4.84 9.61 -5.15
N ASP A 273 5.39 10.35 -4.17
CA ASP A 273 4.95 10.27 -2.77
C ASP A 273 3.47 10.67 -2.65
N LEU A 274 3.06 11.76 -3.31
CA LEU A 274 1.66 12.23 -3.33
C LEU A 274 0.72 11.22 -3.97
N PHE A 275 1.12 10.57 -5.07
CA PHE A 275 0.34 9.50 -5.69
C PHE A 275 0.17 8.32 -4.74
N LEU A 276 1.26 7.81 -4.17
CA LEU A 276 1.23 6.66 -3.27
C LEU A 276 0.41 6.96 -2.02
N LEU A 277 0.51 8.18 -1.48
CA LEU A 277 -0.30 8.64 -0.34
C LEU A 277 -1.79 8.72 -0.70
N SER A 278 -2.13 9.24 -1.87
CA SER A 278 -3.53 9.27 -2.34
C SER A 278 -4.10 7.86 -2.49
N VAL A 279 -3.33 6.93 -3.06
CA VAL A 279 -3.74 5.52 -3.20
C VAL A 279 -3.81 4.82 -1.86
N PHE A 280 -2.91 5.13 -0.92
CA PHE A 280 -2.97 4.66 0.45
C PHE A 280 -4.32 5.01 1.08
N GLU A 281 -4.71 6.29 1.08
CA GLU A 281 -5.98 6.72 1.66
C GLU A 281 -7.20 6.12 0.94
N MET A 282 -7.20 6.11 -0.40
CA MET A 282 -8.30 5.46 -1.13
C MET A 282 -8.42 3.98 -0.77
N TYR A 283 -7.29 3.29 -0.62
CA TYR A 283 -7.29 1.88 -0.30
C TYR A 283 -7.76 1.61 1.13
N THR A 284 -7.15 2.25 2.12
CA THR A 284 -7.43 1.99 3.55
C THR A 284 -8.80 2.51 3.98
N GLN A 285 -9.26 3.62 3.40
CA GLN A 285 -10.52 4.25 3.80
C GLN A 285 -11.74 3.70 3.04
N LEU A 286 -11.57 3.31 1.77
CA LEU A 286 -12.71 3.00 0.88
C LEU A 286 -12.75 1.56 0.36
N VAL A 287 -11.62 0.87 0.26
CA VAL A 287 -11.53 -0.45 -0.41
C VAL A 287 -11.26 -1.58 0.56
N LEU A 288 -10.47 -1.34 1.61
CA LEU A 288 -10.09 -2.35 2.58
C LEU A 288 -11.25 -2.63 3.52
N ASP A 289 -11.95 -3.75 3.30
CA ASP A 289 -13.00 -4.22 4.19
C ASP A 289 -12.41 -4.66 5.54
N GLU A 290 -12.99 -4.20 6.65
CA GLU A 290 -12.49 -4.50 8.01
C GLU A 290 -12.64 -5.96 8.44
N THR A 291 -13.41 -6.76 7.67
CA THR A 291 -13.72 -8.17 7.94
C THR A 291 -12.63 -9.16 7.50
N GLU A 292 -11.57 -8.69 6.84
CA GLU A 292 -10.33 -9.46 6.61
C GLU A 292 -9.30 -9.26 7.73
#